data_AF-A0A822ASX2-F1
#
_entry.id   AF-A0A822ASX2-F1
#
_cell.length_a   1.000
_cell.length_b   1.000
_cell.length_c   1.000
_cell.angle_alpha   90.00
_cell.angle_beta   90.00
_cell.angle_gamma   90.00
#
_symmetry.space_group_name_H-M   'P 1'
#
loop_
_entity.id
_entity.type
_entity.pdbx_description
1 polymer ?
#
loop_
_entity_poly.entity_id
_entity_poly.type
_entity_poly.pdbx_seq_one_letter_code
_entity_poly.pdbx_strand_id
1 'polypeptide(L)'
;MFQELKSIAMQMQLNFTPKSIMSDFEPALITVIAADFVGATHSSCYFHFTQAVYRAIPRVGLSTSYNNDNDIKHSCRKLMALAFTF
;
A
#
# COMPACT_ATOMS: atom_id res chain seq x y z
N MET A 1 -11.76 0.05 -12.25
CA MET A 1 -10.52 -0.78 -12.27
C MET A 1 -10.80 -2.25 -11.96
N PHE A 2 -11.12 -2.66 -10.73
CA PHE A 2 -11.28 -4.09 -10.40
C PHE A 2 -12.45 -4.78 -11.12
N GLN A 3 -13.57 -4.07 -11.30
CA GLN A 3 -14.70 -4.56 -12.10
C GLN A 3 -14.31 -4.83 -13.55
N GLU A 4 -13.50 -3.95 -14.14
CA GLU A 4 -13.01 -4.08 -15.51
C GLU A 4 -12.02 -5.25 -15.65
N LEU A 5 -11.15 -5.45 -14.66
CA LEU A 5 -10.30 -6.63 -14.52
C LEU A 5 -11.12 -7.93 -14.49
N LYS A 6 -12.21 -7.97 -13.72
CA LYS A 6 -13.14 -9.11 -13.67
C LYS A 6 -13.81 -9.33 -15.02
N SER A 7 -14.26 -8.27 -15.69
CA SER A 7 -14.87 -8.36 -17.03
C SER A 7 -13.90 -8.93 -18.07
N ILE A 8 -12.65 -8.48 -18.08
CA ILE A 8 -11.62 -9.01 -18.99
C ILE A 8 -11.35 -10.49 -18.69
N ALA A 9 -11.18 -10.86 -17.42
CA ALA A 9 -10.96 -12.25 -17.04
C ALA A 9 -12.13 -13.16 -17.47
N MET A 10 -13.36 -12.67 -17.33
CA MET A 10 -14.57 -13.38 -17.77
C MET A 10 -14.60 -13.54 -19.31
N GLN A 11 -14.26 -12.50 -20.06
CA GLN A 11 -14.15 -12.57 -21.53
C GLN A 11 -13.08 -13.58 -21.97
N MET A 12 -12.00 -13.70 -21.22
CA MET A 12 -10.92 -14.66 -21.47
C MET A 12 -11.18 -16.06 -20.90
N GLN A 13 -12.35 -16.30 -20.30
CA GLN A 13 -12.70 -17.56 -19.63
C GLN A 13 -11.69 -17.99 -18.55
N LEU A 14 -11.06 -17.02 -17.87
CA LEU A 14 -10.12 -17.26 -16.79
C LEU A 14 -10.86 -17.36 -15.46
N ASN A 15 -10.50 -18.36 -14.65
CA ASN A 15 -10.94 -18.42 -13.27
C ASN A 15 -10.17 -17.40 -12.42
N PHE A 16 -10.73 -16.20 -12.28
CA PHE A 16 -10.10 -15.08 -11.59
C PHE A 16 -10.56 -14.97 -10.14
N THR A 17 -10.03 -15.85 -9.31
CA THR A 17 -10.25 -15.88 -7.85
C THR A 17 -8.90 -15.73 -7.14
N PRO A 18 -8.34 -14.51 -7.04
CA PRO A 18 -7.06 -14.30 -6.38
C PRO A 18 -7.15 -14.69 -4.90
N LYS A 19 -6.17 -15.45 -4.41
CA LYS A 19 -6.06 -15.81 -2.99
C LYS A 19 -5.34 -14.73 -2.18
N SER A 20 -4.48 -13.95 -2.85
CA SER A 20 -3.71 -12.87 -2.25
C SER A 20 -3.70 -11.68 -3.19
N ILE A 21 -3.85 -10.48 -2.65
CA ILE A 21 -3.86 -9.22 -3.37
C ILE A 21 -2.89 -8.27 -2.67
N MET A 22 -1.93 -7.72 -3.42
CA MET A 22 -1.01 -6.72 -2.92
C MET A 22 -1.27 -5.38 -3.60
N SER A 23 -1.37 -4.30 -2.82
CA SER A 23 -1.59 -2.96 -3.37
C SER A 23 -0.93 -1.87 -2.53
N ASP A 24 -1.07 -0.64 -2.99
CA ASP A 24 -0.69 0.56 -2.24
C ASP A 24 -1.56 0.69 -0.98
N PHE A 25 -1.01 1.34 0.05
CA PHE A 25 -1.71 1.64 1.31
C PHE A 25 -2.66 2.82 1.10
N GLU A 26 -3.71 2.61 0.32
CA GLU A 26 -4.78 3.57 0.14
C GLU A 26 -6.08 3.05 0.77
N PRO A 27 -6.67 3.75 1.75
CA PRO A 27 -7.89 3.30 2.44
C PRO A 27 -9.05 2.97 1.49
N ALA A 28 -9.19 3.74 0.41
CA ALA A 28 -10.18 3.49 -0.62
C ALA A 28 -9.93 2.15 -1.34
N LEU A 29 -8.67 1.84 -1.64
CA LEU A 29 -8.29 0.60 -2.31
C LEU A 29 -8.49 -0.62 -1.41
N ILE A 30 -8.10 -0.51 -0.14
CA ILE A 30 -8.32 -1.54 0.90
C ILE A 30 -9.82 -1.87 0.98
N THR A 31 -10.66 -0.83 1.06
CA THR A 31 -12.12 -0.99 1.16
C THR A 31 -12.69 -1.70 -0.06
N VAL A 32 -12.30 -1.28 -1.27
CA VAL A 32 -12.79 -1.89 -2.51
C VAL A 32 -12.30 -3.33 -2.65
N ILE A 33 -11.04 -3.62 -2.32
CA ILE A 33 -10.49 -4.98 -2.38
C ILE A 33 -11.25 -5.90 -1.42
N ALA A 34 -11.52 -5.46 -0.19
CA ALA A 34 -12.26 -6.23 0.80
C ALA A 34 -13.70 -6.54 0.35
N ALA A 35 -14.37 -5.59 -0.33
CA ALA A 35 -15.71 -5.76 -0.85
C ALA A 35 -15.75 -6.65 -2.10
N ASP A 36 -14.82 -6.46 -3.04
CA ASP A 36 -14.84 -7.12 -4.34
C ASP A 36 -14.20 -8.52 -4.34
N PHE A 37 -13.27 -8.80 -3.42
CA PHE A 37 -12.51 -10.05 -3.37
C PHE A 37 -12.61 -10.69 -2.00
N VAL A 38 -13.84 -11.01 -1.60
CA VAL A 38 -14.13 -11.69 -0.33
C VAL A 38 -13.36 -13.01 -0.25
N GLY A 39 -12.60 -13.19 0.83
CA GLY A 39 -11.77 -14.38 1.06
C GLY A 39 -10.35 -14.32 0.49
N ALA A 40 -10.00 -13.27 -0.26
CA ALA A 40 -8.61 -12.99 -0.60
C ALA A 40 -7.89 -12.31 0.58
N THR A 41 -6.66 -12.71 0.86
CA THR A 41 -5.79 -11.98 1.80
C THR A 41 -5.29 -10.72 1.13
N HIS A 42 -5.59 -9.55 1.70
CA HIS A 42 -5.02 -8.29 1.25
C HIS A 42 -3.76 -7.96 2.06
N SER A 43 -2.67 -7.65 1.37
CA SER A 43 -1.43 -7.17 1.97
C SER A 43 -1.05 -5.82 1.38
N SER A 44 -0.71 -4.87 2.23
CA SER A 44 -0.18 -3.59 1.74
C SER A 44 1.30 -3.75 1.36
N CYS A 45 1.71 -3.16 0.24
CA CYS A 45 3.08 -3.27 -0.23
C CYS A 45 4.02 -2.40 0.62
N TYR A 46 4.96 -3.02 1.34
CA TYR A 46 5.97 -2.31 2.13
C TYR A 46 6.77 -1.31 1.28
N PHE A 47 7.10 -1.68 0.04
CA PHE A 47 7.82 -0.80 -0.88
C PHE A 47 7.04 0.50 -1.16
N HIS A 48 5.75 0.40 -1.50
CA HIS A 48 4.96 1.61 -1.77
C HIS A 48 4.66 2.42 -0.50
N PHE A 49 4.49 1.76 0.65
CA PHE A 49 4.33 2.46 1.92
C PHE A 49 5.59 3.28 2.27
N THR A 50 6.78 2.67 2.19
CA THR A 50 8.05 3.38 2.42
C THR A 50 8.23 4.53 1.43
N GLN A 51 7.90 4.32 0.15
CA GLN A 51 7.95 5.37 -0.86
C GLN A 51 6.98 6.52 -0.56
N ALA A 52 5.77 6.23 -0.06
CA ALA A 52 4.81 7.25 0.37
C ALA A 52 5.35 8.09 1.54
N VAL A 53 6.00 7.45 2.52
CA VAL A 53 6.69 8.14 3.63
C VAL A 53 7.81 9.05 3.09
N TYR A 54 8.67 8.55 2.21
CA TYR A 54 9.74 9.36 1.60
C TYR A 54 9.21 10.57 0.83
N ARG A 55 8.11 10.41 0.08
CA ARG A 55 7.45 11.52 -0.62
C ARG A 55 6.80 12.51 0.36
N ALA A 56 6.39 12.06 1.54
CA ALA A 56 5.78 12.91 2.56
C ALA A 56 6.80 13.82 3.26
N ILE A 57 8.01 13.33 3.52
CA ILE A 57 9.08 14.08 4.20
C ILE A 57 9.26 15.51 3.68
N PRO A 58 9.47 15.76 2.37
CA PRO A 58 9.58 17.12 1.86
C PRO A 58 8.27 17.90 1.89
N ARG A 59 7.13 17.23 1.68
CA ARG A 59 5.79 17.87 1.68
C ARG A 59 5.43 18.45 3.04
N VAL A 60 5.89 17.84 4.13
CA VAL A 60 5.64 18.29 5.51
C VAL A 60 6.76 19.20 6.04
N GLY A 61 7.68 19.65 5.19
CA GLY A 61 8.76 20.56 5.58
C GLY A 61 9.92 19.90 6.35
N LEU A 62 9.98 18.57 6.38
CA LEU A 62 11.00 17.83 7.14
C LEU A 62 12.29 17.57 6.36
N SER A 63 12.45 18.03 5.11
CA SER A 63 13.65 17.75 4.31
C SER A 63 14.97 18.04 5.03
N THR A 64 15.10 19.24 5.60
CA THR A 64 16.34 19.67 6.27
C THR A 64 16.58 18.85 7.53
N SER A 65 15.57 18.70 8.39
CA SER A 65 15.66 17.90 9.62
C SER A 65 15.93 16.44 9.32
N TYR A 66 15.25 15.86 8.34
CA TYR A 66 15.48 14.49 7.91
C TYR A 66 16.92 14.25 7.44
N ASN A 67 17.58 15.23 6.81
CA ASN A 67 18.97 15.06 6.37
C ASN A 67 19.98 15.19 7.51
N ASN A 68 19.71 16.08 8.47
CA ASN A 68 20.68 16.49 9.49
C ASN A 68 20.46 15.86 10.88
N ASP A 69 19.28 15.28 11.13
CA ASP A 69 18.89 14.73 12.43
C ASP A 69 18.62 13.22 12.34
N ASN A 70 19.42 12.44 13.08
CA ASN A 70 19.31 10.99 13.10
C ASN A 70 18.06 10.50 13.85
N ASP A 71 17.55 11.25 14.81
CA ASP A 71 16.33 10.89 15.55
C ASP A 71 15.09 11.04 14.67
N ILE A 72 15.08 12.04 13.79
CA ILE A 72 14.04 12.19 12.76
C ILE A 72 14.11 11.04 11.75
N LYS A 73 15.32 10.71 11.24
CA LYS A 73 15.49 9.53 10.37
C LYS A 73 15.01 8.25 11.03
N HIS A 74 15.35 8.06 12.31
CA HIS A 74 14.97 6.89 13.08
C HIS A 74 13.44 6.84 13.29
N SER A 75 12.81 7.97 13.58
CA SER A 75 11.35 8.08 13.72
C SER A 75 10.63 7.75 12.41
N CYS A 76 11.11 8.24 11.26
CA CYS A 76 10.58 7.85 9.95
C CYS A 76 10.71 6.34 9.69
N ARG A 77 11.82 5.71 10.12
CA ARG A 77 12.00 4.26 10.01
C ARG A 77 11.05 3.48 10.92
N LYS A 78 10.79 3.96 12.13
CA LYS A 78 9.75 3.37 13.01
C LYS A 78 8.37 3.46 12.37
N LEU A 79 8.03 4.59 11.77
CA LEU A 79 6.79 4.75 11.02
C LEU A 79 6.67 3.72 9.89
N MET A 80 7.74 3.54 9.11
CA MET A 80 7.79 2.53 8.04
C MET A 80 7.63 1.10 8.58
N ALA A 81 8.16 0.81 9.77
CA ALA A 81 8.04 -0.50 10.41
C ALA A 81 6.62 -0.86 10.88
N LEU A 82 5.71 0.12 10.99
CA LEU A 82 4.30 -0.16 11.33
C LEU A 82 3.61 -1.06 10.30
N ALA A 83 4.14 -1.15 9.07
CA ALA A 83 3.64 -2.10 8.06
C ALA A 83 3.75 -3.57 8.49
N PHE A 84 4.55 -3.90 9.52
CA PHE A 84 4.71 -5.26 10.04
C PHE A 84 3.98 -5.51 11.37
N THR A 85 3.26 -4.51 11.89
CA THR A 85 2.55 -4.62 13.17
C THR A 85 1.04 -4.81 13.01
N PHE A 86 0.55 -4.93 11.77
CA PHE A 86 -0.86 -5.14 11.42
C PHE A 86 -1.04 -6.47 10.70
#